data_AF-A0AAU1SVS8-F1
#
_entry.id   AF-A0AAU1SVS8-F1
#
_cell.length_a   1.000
_cell.length_b   1.000
_cell.length_c   1.000
_cell.angle_alpha   90.00
_cell.angle_beta   90.00
_cell.angle_gamma   90.00
#
_symmetry.space_group_name_H-M   'P 1'
#
loop_
_entity.id
_entity.type
_entity.pdbx_description
1 polymer ?
#
loop_
_entity_poly.entity_id
_entity_poly.type
_entity_poly.pdbx_seq_one_letter_code
_entity_poly.pdbx_strand_id
1 'polypeptide(L)'
;MRHAGHLREPRRSDRRRVPAAGIELLRSAAGGNPHTLVADEGACHWTDRVVDPTGLALGMIENTAVACLIHPEHGGTGIAPGRYLVRRRRERAASRHGLRGGNQLIAD
;
A
#
# COMPACT_ATOMS: atom_id res chain seq x y z
N MET A 1 9.55 24.30 -3.97
CA MET A 1 9.15 23.62 -2.71
C MET A 1 7.69 23.20 -2.86
N ARG A 2 7.38 21.90 -2.92
CA ARG A 2 6.01 21.41 -3.18
C ARG A 2 5.32 21.16 -1.83
N HIS A 3 4.21 21.85 -1.60
CA HIS A 3 3.35 21.66 -0.42
C HIS A 3 3.00 20.17 -0.26
N ALA A 4 3.31 19.61 0.91
CA ALA A 4 2.78 18.34 1.36
C ALA A 4 1.26 18.50 1.46
N GLY A 5 0.55 18.02 0.45
CA GLY A 5 -0.90 18.04 0.42
C GLY A 5 -1.45 17.31 1.64
N HIS A 6 -2.32 17.95 2.40
CA HIS A 6 -2.82 17.45 3.68
C HIS A 6 -3.56 16.13 3.48
N LEU A 7 -3.06 15.05 4.09
CA LEU A 7 -3.79 13.80 4.22
C LEU A 7 -5.00 14.06 5.11
N ARG A 8 -6.22 13.78 4.64
CA ARG A 8 -7.36 13.79 5.55
C ARG A 8 -7.28 12.55 6.42
N GLU A 9 -6.99 12.74 7.71
CA GLU A 9 -6.91 11.62 8.65
C GLU A 9 -8.28 10.94 8.80
N PRO A 10 -8.34 9.60 8.69
CA PRO A 10 -9.55 8.86 8.94
C PRO A 10 -9.89 8.92 10.44
N ARG A 11 -11.18 9.11 10.76
CA ARG A 11 -11.63 9.05 12.17
C ARG A 11 -11.42 7.64 12.71
N ARG A 12 -11.25 7.50 14.03
CA ARG A 12 -11.10 6.17 14.66
C ARG A 12 -12.29 5.24 14.35
N SER A 13 -13.50 5.79 14.21
CA SER A 13 -14.72 5.05 13.83
C SER A 13 -14.66 4.43 12.43
N ASP A 14 -13.80 4.95 11.55
CA ASP A 14 -13.76 4.55 10.14
C ASP A 14 -12.79 3.38 9.91
N ARG A 15 -12.19 2.87 10.97
CA ARG A 15 -11.17 1.81 10.94
C ARG A 15 -11.76 0.51 11.43
N ARG A 16 -11.57 -0.56 10.67
CA ARG A 16 -11.92 -1.92 11.07
C ARG A 16 -10.67 -2.66 11.53
N ARG A 17 -10.82 -3.55 12.51
CA ARG A 17 -9.75 -4.50 12.86
C ARG A 17 -9.47 -5.41 11.68
N VAL A 18 -8.20 -5.75 11.49
CA VAL A 18 -7.81 -6.84 10.60
C VAL A 18 -8.18 -8.16 11.31
N PRO A 19 -9.09 -8.98 10.76
CA PRO A 19 -9.38 -10.29 11.33
C PRO A 19 -8.19 -11.23 11.13
N ALA A 20 -8.14 -12.33 11.89
CA ALA A 20 -7.09 -13.35 11.74
C ALA A 20 -7.04 -13.95 10.32
N ALA A 21 -8.19 -14.02 9.63
CA ALA A 21 -8.27 -14.44 8.22
C ALA A 21 -7.61 -13.46 7.23
N GLY A 22 -7.28 -12.25 7.68
CA GLY A 22 -6.67 -11.20 6.88
C GLY A 22 -7.67 -10.35 6.08
N ILE A 23 -7.15 -9.32 5.43
CA ILE A 23 -7.88 -8.47 4.48
C ILE A 23 -7.12 -8.44 3.16
N GLU A 24 -7.79 -8.80 2.07
CA GLU A 24 -7.28 -8.57 0.73
C GLU A 24 -7.27 -7.06 0.43
N LEU A 25 -6.08 -6.46 0.29
CA LEU A 25 -5.91 -5.01 0.10
C LEU A 25 -5.99 -4.60 -1.37
N LEU A 26 -5.59 -5.48 -2.28
CA LEU A 26 -5.42 -5.16 -3.69
C LEU A 26 -6.01 -6.27 -4.55
N ARG A 27 -7.17 -5.99 -5.17
CA ARG A 27 -7.50 -6.56 -6.47
C ARG A 27 -7.17 -5.52 -7.52
N SER A 28 -6.19 -5.83 -8.37
CA SER A 28 -6.01 -5.06 -9.61
C SER A 28 -7.35 -5.02 -10.36
N ALA A 29 -7.63 -3.96 -11.14
CA ALA A 29 -8.79 -3.96 -12.05
C ALA A 29 -8.77 -5.15 -13.03
N ALA A 30 -7.57 -5.71 -13.27
CA ALA A 30 -7.31 -6.94 -14.02
C ALA A 30 -7.07 -8.19 -13.14
N GLY A 31 -7.40 -8.15 -11.84
CA GLY A 31 -7.35 -9.30 -10.92
C GLY A 31 -5.97 -9.80 -10.44
N GLY A 32 -4.86 -9.30 -11.01
CA GLY A 32 -3.56 -9.99 -10.92
C GLY A 32 -2.60 -9.72 -9.76
N ASN A 33 -2.94 -9.03 -8.65
CA ASN A 33 -1.95 -8.76 -7.57
C ASN A 33 -2.53 -8.93 -6.15
N PRO A 34 -3.03 -10.12 -5.77
CA PRO A 34 -3.64 -10.33 -4.47
C PRO A 34 -2.59 -10.18 -3.35
N HIS A 35 -2.67 -9.06 -2.62
CA HIS A 35 -1.91 -8.86 -1.39
C HIS A 35 -2.85 -8.89 -0.20
N THR A 36 -2.62 -9.83 0.70
CA THR A 36 -3.42 -10.01 1.92
C THR A 36 -2.68 -9.45 3.13
N LEU A 37 -3.31 -8.50 3.81
CA LEU A 37 -2.84 -7.98 5.09
C LEU A 37 -3.27 -8.92 6.21
N VAL A 38 -2.31 -9.45 6.95
CA VAL A 38 -2.53 -10.28 8.13
C VAL A 38 -1.83 -9.67 9.35
N ALA A 39 -2.39 -9.90 10.53
CA ALA A 39 -1.81 -9.50 11.80
C ALA A 39 -2.42 -10.33 12.92
N ASP A 40 -1.76 -10.34 14.08
CA ASP A 40 -2.34 -10.86 15.30
C ASP A 40 -3.65 -10.12 15.63
N GLU A 41 -4.58 -10.83 16.27
CA GLU A 41 -5.90 -10.29 16.56
C GLU A 41 -5.81 -9.00 17.39
N GLY A 42 -6.45 -7.94 16.89
CA GLY A 42 -6.46 -6.63 17.53
C GLY A 42 -5.19 -5.80 17.37
N ALA A 43 -4.11 -6.35 16.82
CA ALA A 43 -2.84 -5.64 16.65
C ALA A 43 -2.81 -4.71 15.43
N CYS A 44 -3.77 -4.82 14.51
CA CYS A 44 -3.80 -4.05 13.28
C CYS A 44 -5.22 -3.57 12.92
N HIS A 45 -5.28 -2.33 12.42
CA HIS A 45 -6.48 -1.69 11.91
C HIS A 45 -6.26 -1.24 10.47
N TRP A 46 -7.31 -1.36 9.67
CA TRP A 46 -7.36 -0.96 8.27
C TRP A 46 -8.53 0.00 8.03
N THR A 47 -8.32 0.97 7.15
CA THR A 47 -9.39 1.80 6.59
C THR A 47 -9.10 2.17 5.15
N ASP A 48 -10.12 2.13 4.29
CA ASP A 48 -10.10 2.64 2.92
C ASP A 48 -10.61 4.10 2.84
N ARG A 49 -11.05 4.68 3.96
CA ARG A 49 -11.57 6.04 4.07
C ARG A 49 -10.46 7.08 4.10
N VAL A 50 -9.57 7.01 3.13
CA VAL A 50 -8.41 7.89 3.01
C VAL A 50 -8.49 8.64 1.69
N VAL A 51 -8.30 9.96 1.75
CA VAL A 51 -8.23 10.80 0.57
C VAL A 51 -6.92 11.56 0.63
N ASP A 52 -6.17 11.48 -0.47
CA ASP A 52 -4.95 12.23 -0.68
C ASP A 52 -5.05 13.06 -1.98
N PRO A 53 -4.36 14.20 -2.09
CA PRO A 53 -4.48 15.07 -3.26
C PRO A 53 -4.02 14.45 -4.59
N THR A 54 -3.28 13.35 -4.56
CA THR A 54 -2.87 12.63 -5.77
C THR A 54 -3.89 11.59 -6.24
N GLY A 55 -4.91 11.28 -5.43
CA GLY A 55 -5.90 10.24 -5.72
C GLY A 55 -5.30 8.84 -5.84
N LEU A 56 -4.14 8.61 -5.21
CA LEU A 56 -3.42 7.34 -5.27
C LEU A 56 -3.56 6.53 -3.98
N ALA A 57 -4.02 7.14 -2.90
CA ALA A 57 -4.29 6.46 -1.64
C ALA A 57 -5.36 5.37 -1.83
N LEU A 58 -5.06 4.21 -1.25
CA LEU A 58 -5.92 3.04 -1.21
C LEU A 58 -6.48 2.81 0.19
N GLY A 59 -5.70 3.17 1.19
CA GLY A 59 -6.09 3.08 2.58
C GLY A 59 -4.91 3.25 3.53
N MET A 60 -5.19 3.14 4.82
CA MET A 60 -4.20 3.31 5.88
C MET A 60 -4.17 2.09 6.79
N ILE A 61 -2.96 1.70 7.15
CA ILE A 61 -2.65 0.65 8.13
C ILE A 61 -2.21 1.35 9.41
N GLU A 62 -2.78 0.95 10.54
CA GLU A 62 -2.28 1.30 11.87
C GLU A 62 -2.08 0.01 12.67
N ASN A 63 -0.85 -0.25 13.10
CA ASN A 63 -0.49 -1.47 13.80
C ASN A 63 0.39 -1.22 15.04
N THR A 64 0.16 -1.99 16.09
CA THR A 64 0.92 -1.95 17.35
C THR A 64 1.93 -3.09 17.48
N ALA A 65 1.81 -4.11 16.63
CA ALA A 65 2.76 -5.20 16.45
C ALA A 65 3.07 -5.38 14.96
N VAL A 66 3.99 -6.27 14.60
CA VAL A 66 4.31 -6.55 13.20
C VAL A 66 3.06 -7.05 12.47
N ALA A 67 2.70 -6.41 11.36
CA ALA A 67 1.71 -6.91 10.42
C ALA A 67 2.45 -7.45 9.18
N CYS A 68 1.86 -8.39 8.45
CA CYS A 68 2.48 -8.94 7.24
C CYS A 68 1.59 -8.69 6.02
N LEU A 69 2.23 -8.31 4.91
CA LEU A 69 1.61 -8.30 3.60
C LEU A 69 2.02 -9.57 2.86
N ILE A 70 1.08 -10.49 2.68
CA ILE A 70 1.31 -11.79 2.05
C ILE A 70 0.93 -11.72 0.58
N HIS A 71 1.84 -12.14 -0.29
CA HIS A 71 1.57 -12.46 -1.68
C HIS A 71 1.76 -13.96 -1.90
N PRO A 72 0.87 -14.64 -2.65
CA PRO A 72 0.97 -16.08 -2.85
C PRO A 72 2.26 -16.50 -3.58
N GLU A 73 2.82 -15.63 -4.43
CA GLU A 73 3.98 -15.97 -5.25
C GLU A 73 5.33 -15.79 -4.54
N HIS A 74 5.42 -14.84 -3.61
CA HIS A 74 6.71 -14.43 -3.01
C HIS A 74 6.66 -14.27 -1.48
N GLY A 75 5.63 -14.81 -0.83
CA GLY A 75 5.51 -14.86 0.62
C GLY A 75 5.18 -13.50 1.26
N GLY A 76 5.66 -13.30 2.49
CA GLY A 76 5.27 -12.17 3.33
C GLY A 76 6.33 -11.08 3.47
N THR A 77 5.91 -9.83 3.43
CA THR A 77 6.72 -8.68 3.87
C THR A 77 6.20 -8.14 5.19
N GLY A 78 7.09 -8.02 6.19
CA GLY A 78 6.76 -7.46 7.50
C GLY A 78 6.64 -5.93 7.46
N ILE A 79 5.66 -5.42 8.19
CA ILE A 79 5.39 -4.00 8.42
C ILE A 79 5.59 -3.75 9.91
N ALA A 80 6.59 -2.94 10.26
CA ALA A 80 6.85 -2.57 11.64
C ALA A 80 5.66 -1.82 12.27
N PRO A 81 5.57 -1.72 13.61
CA PRO A 81 4.52 -0.94 14.27
C PRO A 81 4.53 0.53 13.83
N GLY A 82 3.36 1.09 13.53
CA GLY A 82 3.23 2.48 13.12
C GLY A 82 1.96 2.79 12.35
N ARG A 83 2.00 3.88 11.57
CA ARG A 83 0.94 4.31 10.65
C ARG A 83 1.49 4.41 9.25
N TYR A 84 0.88 3.69 8.31
CA TYR A 84 1.36 3.58 6.94
C TYR A 84 0.25 3.87 5.94
N LEU A 85 0.55 4.66 4.92
CA LEU A 85 -0.36 4.94 3.82
C LEU A 85 -0.08 3.97 2.67
N VAL A 86 -1.09 3.18 2.29
CA VAL A 86 -1.04 2.30 1.12
C VAL A 86 -1.47 3.09 -0.11
N ARG A 87 -0.66 3.04 -1.18
CA ARG A 87 -0.87 3.83 -2.41
C ARG A 87 -0.67 2.98 -3.65
N ARG A 88 -1.36 3.35 -4.73
CA ARG A 88 -1.10 2.81 -6.07
C ARG A 88 0.29 3.24 -6.54
N ARG A 89 1.07 2.28 -7.05
CA ARG A 89 2.28 2.59 -7.82
C ARG A 89 1.87 3.23 -9.13
N ARG A 90 2.29 4.47 -9.38
CA ARG A 90 2.15 5.13 -10.69
C ARG A 90 3.45 4.94 -11.44
N GLU A 91 3.40 4.21 -12.55
CA GLU A 91 4.53 4.18 -13.47
C GLU A 91 4.63 5.54 -14.16
N ARG A 92 5.78 6.20 -14.02
CA ARG A 92 6.12 7.30 -14.93
C ARG A 92 6.58 6.63 -16.21
N ALA A 93 5.79 6.73 -17.28
CA ALA A 93 6.35 6.55 -18.61
C ALA A 93 7.50 7.56 -18.72
N ALA A 94 8.74 7.08 -18.83
CA ALA A 94 9.83 7.93 -19.26
C ALA A 94 9.41 8.47 -20.61
N SER A 95 9.16 9.79 -20.69
CA SER A 95 8.90 10.45 -21.95
C SER A 95 10.07 10.11 -22.88
N ARG A 96 9.81 9.24 -23.85
CA ARG A 96 10.75 8.95 -24.93
C ARG A 96 10.80 10.18 -25.83
N HIS A 97 11.56 11.18 -25.41
CA HIS A 97 12.18 12.10 -26.35
C HIS A 97 13.61 11.61 -26.55
N GLY A 98 13.91 11.18 -27.77
CA GLY A 98 15.05 10.34 -28.09
C GLY A 98 16.40 10.94 -27.72
N LEU A 99 17.36 10.07 -27.42
CA LEU A 99 18.45 9.72 -28.34
C LEU A 99 19.16 8.47 -27.80
N ARG A 100 19.41 7.55 -28.74
CA ARG A 100 20.27 6.35 -28.74
C ARG A 100 21.02 5.95 -27.45
N GLY A 101 20.85 4.67 -27.09
CA GLY A 101 21.95 3.81 -26.65
C GLY A 101 21.93 3.41 -25.17
N GLY A 102 21.65 2.13 -24.90
CA GLY A 102 21.97 1.47 -23.64
C GLY A 102 20.79 0.73 -23.02
N ASN A 103 20.74 -0.59 -23.23
CA ASN A 103 19.94 -1.47 -22.38
C ASN A 103 20.48 -1.35 -20.95
N GLN A 104 19.71 -0.76 -20.05
CA GLN A 104 19.99 -0.82 -18.62
C GLN A 104 19.05 -1.83 -17.98
N LEU A 105 19.59 -3.02 -17.71
CA LEU A 105 19.03 -3.99 -16.77
C LEU A 105 19.66 -3.70 -15.41
N ILE A 106 18.83 -3.52 -14.37
CA ILE A 106 19.27 -3.51 -12.97
C ILE A 106 18.43 -4.56 -12.25
N ALA A 107 19.11 -5.54 -11.66
CA ALA A 107 18.57 -6.46 -10.66
C ALA A 107 19.63 -6.63 -9.55
N ASP A 108 19.12 -6.51 -8.31
CA ASP A 108 19.72 -6.52 -6.95
C ASP A 108 20.95 -5.64 -6.67
#